data_AF-A0A4Q3UE41-F1
#
_entry.id   AF-A0A4Q3UE41-F1
#
_cell.length_a   1.000
_cell.length_b   1.000
_cell.length_c   1.000
_cell.angle_alpha   90.00
_cell.angle_beta   90.00
_cell.angle_gamma   90.00
#
_symmetry.space_group_name_H-M   'P 1'
#
loop_
_entity.id
_entity.type
_entity.pdbx_description
1 polymer ?
#
loop_
_entity_poly.entity_id
_entity_poly.type
_entity_poly.pdbx_seq_one_letter_code
_entity_poly.pdbx_strand_id
1 'polypeptide(L)'
;DVQSYFSRRVAKIIESKGKKVIGWDEILEGGLAEGAAVMSWRGVKGGIAAAKLGHEVVMTPSTHVYVDLMQGDAIIEPPVYSTVTLKKSYQFEPVPEGVDAKFIKGGQANLWTEQIYNMRHLQYMLWPRTFAVSESLWSPAKQKNWPGFVSRVEGHFERFDQAGTKYAPSMYEPIFKASRDNGGKLVVEFTSEVEGVDFHYSFDNSFPDQYYPKYGAPVTVPKDASNLRVASYRNGKKVGRDILFPIAQLEKRVVKK
;
A
#
# COMPACT_ATOMS: atom_id res chain seq x y z
N ASP A 1 -19.23 -31.08 4.27
CA ASP A 1 -19.08 -29.61 4.16
C ASP A 1 -19.76 -29.13 2.86
N VAL A 2 -20.56 -28.07 2.95
CA VAL A 2 -21.38 -27.51 1.85
C VAL A 2 -20.51 -26.70 0.87
N GLN A 3 -19.50 -25.97 1.36
CA GLN A 3 -18.61 -25.17 0.52
C GLN A 3 -17.84 -26.06 -0.45
N SER A 4 -17.21 -27.12 0.07
CA SER A 4 -16.52 -28.13 -0.76
C SER A 4 -17.42 -28.72 -1.85
N TYR A 5 -18.63 -29.17 -1.48
CA TYR A 5 -19.58 -29.75 -2.43
C TYR A 5 -19.94 -28.78 -3.55
N PHE A 6 -20.25 -27.54 -3.20
CA PHE A 6 -20.60 -26.50 -4.15
C PHE A 6 -19.43 -26.20 -5.10
N SER A 7 -18.23 -25.94 -4.56
CA SER A 7 -17.04 -25.63 -5.35
C SER A 7 -16.68 -26.75 -6.33
N ARG A 8 -16.75 -28.02 -5.90
CA ARG A 8 -16.50 -29.17 -6.79
C ARG A 8 -17.56 -29.30 -7.89
N ARG A 9 -18.83 -29.06 -7.57
CA ARG A 9 -19.91 -29.12 -8.57
C ARG A 9 -19.74 -28.03 -9.63
N VAL A 10 -19.41 -26.80 -9.21
CA VAL A 10 -19.16 -25.68 -10.13
C VAL A 10 -17.91 -25.93 -10.95
N ALA A 11 -16.84 -26.46 -10.36
CA ALA A 11 -15.61 -26.80 -11.07
C ALA A 11 -15.86 -27.78 -12.23
N LYS A 12 -16.59 -28.87 -11.99
CA LYS A 12 -16.97 -29.83 -13.03
C LYS A 12 -17.75 -29.20 -14.19
N ILE A 13 -18.63 -28.24 -13.89
CA ILE A 13 -19.38 -27.52 -14.92
C ILE A 13 -18.42 -26.68 -15.77
N ILE A 14 -17.49 -25.95 -15.15
CA ILE A 14 -16.49 -25.12 -15.84
C ILE A 14 -15.57 -25.98 -16.72
N GLU A 15 -15.08 -27.11 -16.18
CA GLU A 15 -14.24 -28.08 -16.88
C GLU A 15 -14.95 -28.70 -18.09
N SER A 16 -16.25 -29.03 -17.95
CA SER A 16 -17.07 -29.54 -19.07
C SER A 16 -17.19 -28.58 -20.25
N LYS A 17 -16.81 -27.31 -20.06
CA LYS A 17 -16.74 -26.27 -21.10
C LYS A 17 -15.31 -25.98 -21.57
N GLY A 18 -14.33 -26.81 -21.21
CA GLY A 18 -12.93 -26.65 -21.56
C GLY A 18 -12.29 -25.41 -20.91
N LYS A 19 -12.80 -24.98 -19.75
CA LYS A 19 -12.29 -23.82 -18.99
C LYS A 19 -11.57 -24.29 -17.73
N LYS A 20 -10.65 -23.47 -17.23
CA LYS A 20 -9.93 -23.68 -15.97
C LYS A 20 -10.60 -22.89 -14.84
N VAL A 21 -10.57 -23.43 -13.63
CA VAL A 21 -11.10 -22.79 -12.42
C VAL A 21 -9.98 -22.07 -11.69
N ILE A 22 -10.28 -20.86 -11.20
CA ILE A 22 -9.48 -20.18 -10.17
C ILE A 22 -10.41 -19.74 -9.04
N GLY A 23 -9.95 -19.83 -7.79
CA GLY A 23 -10.68 -19.30 -6.65
C GLY A 23 -9.76 -18.85 -5.53
N TRP A 24 -10.31 -18.07 -4.60
CA TRP A 24 -9.59 -17.59 -3.43
C TRP A 24 -9.13 -18.75 -2.53
N ASP A 25 -8.06 -18.54 -1.76
CA ASP A 25 -7.41 -19.59 -0.96
C ASP A 25 -8.30 -20.32 0.05
N GLU A 26 -9.49 -19.81 0.39
CA GLU A 26 -10.53 -20.51 1.16
C GLU A 26 -10.95 -21.85 0.53
N ILE A 27 -10.83 -22.01 -0.80
CA ILE A 27 -11.19 -23.27 -1.45
C ILE A 27 -10.27 -24.44 -1.05
N LEU A 28 -9.13 -24.16 -0.40
CA LEU A 28 -8.24 -25.18 0.18
C LEU A 28 -8.93 -25.94 1.33
N GLU A 29 -9.78 -25.27 2.12
CA GLU A 29 -10.35 -25.82 3.36
C GLU A 29 -11.35 -26.97 3.08
N GLY A 30 -12.00 -26.94 1.92
CA GLY A 30 -12.96 -27.97 1.49
C GLY A 30 -12.35 -29.11 0.64
N GLY A 31 -11.06 -29.04 0.30
CA GLY A 31 -10.43 -29.92 -0.68
C GLY A 31 -10.74 -29.53 -2.11
N LEU A 32 -9.69 -29.10 -2.81
CA LEU A 32 -9.68 -28.58 -4.17
C LEU A 32 -10.14 -29.60 -5.22
N ALA A 33 -10.77 -29.11 -6.28
CA ALA A 33 -10.91 -29.88 -7.51
C ALA A 33 -9.52 -30.03 -8.16
N GLU A 34 -9.26 -31.20 -8.74
CA GLU A 34 -8.02 -31.46 -9.47
C GLU A 34 -7.84 -30.42 -10.60
N GLY A 35 -6.67 -29.79 -10.68
CA GLY A 35 -6.39 -28.78 -11.70
C GLY A 35 -6.95 -27.37 -11.43
N ALA A 36 -7.64 -27.12 -10.31
CA ALA A 36 -8.04 -25.77 -9.92
C ALA A 36 -6.82 -24.92 -9.51
N ALA A 37 -6.77 -23.67 -9.96
CA ALA A 37 -5.79 -22.69 -9.53
C ALA A 37 -6.25 -21.93 -8.27
N VAL A 38 -5.30 -21.44 -7.47
CA VAL A 38 -5.57 -20.73 -6.22
C VAL A 38 -5.09 -19.29 -6.30
N MET A 39 -5.92 -18.34 -5.86
CA MET A 39 -5.55 -16.96 -5.66
C MET A 39 -5.33 -16.68 -4.17
N SER A 40 -4.08 -16.46 -3.76
CA SER A 40 -3.73 -16.34 -2.34
C SER A 40 -3.77 -14.89 -1.88
N TRP A 41 -4.74 -14.57 -1.02
CA TRP A 41 -4.98 -13.19 -0.58
C TRP A 41 -4.79 -12.98 0.92
N ARG A 42 -5.00 -14.02 1.75
CA ARG A 42 -4.78 -13.98 3.21
C ARG A 42 -3.30 -14.14 3.55
N GLY A 43 -2.46 -13.28 2.96
CA GLY A 43 -1.00 -13.40 2.97
C GLY A 43 -0.50 -14.47 2.00
N VAL A 44 0.68 -15.04 2.27
CA VAL A 44 1.35 -15.97 1.35
C VAL A 44 1.13 -17.45 1.69
N LYS A 45 0.58 -17.74 2.89
CA LYS A 45 0.49 -19.11 3.43
C LYS A 45 -0.42 -20.00 2.58
N GLY A 46 -1.55 -19.48 2.11
CA GLY A 46 -2.47 -20.22 1.23
C GLY A 46 -1.80 -20.63 -0.07
N GLY A 47 -1.09 -19.70 -0.73
CA GLY A 47 -0.34 -19.98 -1.96
C GLY A 47 0.77 -21.00 -1.75
N ILE A 48 1.52 -20.91 -0.66
CA ILE A 48 2.55 -21.92 -0.31
C ILE A 48 1.91 -23.31 -0.16
N ALA A 49 0.79 -23.40 0.56
CA ALA A 49 0.09 -24.67 0.75
C ALA A 49 -0.45 -25.24 -0.56
N ALA A 50 -1.10 -24.42 -1.40
CA ALA A 50 -1.62 -24.80 -2.69
C ALA A 50 -0.52 -25.30 -3.64
N ALA A 51 0.61 -24.59 -3.72
CA ALA A 51 1.73 -24.97 -4.56
C ALA A 51 2.36 -26.31 -4.11
N LYS A 52 2.47 -26.57 -2.80
CA LYS A 52 2.94 -27.86 -2.26
C LYS A 52 2.02 -29.02 -2.60
N LEU A 53 0.74 -28.75 -2.81
CA LEU A 53 -0.25 -29.72 -3.28
C LEU A 53 -0.30 -29.83 -4.82
N GLY A 54 0.57 -29.10 -5.54
CA GLY A 54 0.68 -29.18 -7.01
C GLY A 54 -0.29 -28.28 -7.77
N HIS A 55 -0.98 -27.36 -7.09
CA HIS A 55 -1.90 -26.42 -7.74
C HIS A 55 -1.17 -25.20 -8.28
N GLU A 56 -1.63 -24.67 -9.42
CA GLU A 56 -1.20 -23.37 -9.95
C GLU A 56 -1.68 -22.24 -9.02
N VAL A 57 -0.84 -21.22 -8.79
CA VAL A 57 -1.10 -20.14 -7.84
C VAL A 57 -0.94 -18.77 -8.49
N VAL A 58 -1.86 -17.85 -8.20
CA VAL A 58 -1.71 -16.42 -8.43
C VAL A 58 -1.61 -15.72 -7.08
N MET A 59 -0.51 -15.02 -6.85
CA MET A 59 -0.24 -14.36 -5.57
C MET A 59 -0.89 -12.98 -5.51
N THR A 60 -1.80 -12.78 -4.57
CA THR A 60 -2.49 -11.50 -4.34
C THR A 60 -2.53 -11.09 -2.87
N PRO A 61 -1.43 -11.20 -2.11
CA PRO A 61 -1.47 -10.98 -0.66
C PRO A 61 -1.93 -9.55 -0.33
N SER A 62 -2.98 -9.44 0.49
CA SER A 62 -3.57 -8.14 0.86
C SER A 62 -2.58 -7.19 1.53
N THR A 63 -1.53 -7.73 2.15
CA THR A 63 -0.45 -6.97 2.79
C THR A 63 0.46 -6.22 1.82
N HIS A 64 0.36 -6.45 0.50
CA HIS A 64 1.23 -5.82 -0.50
C HIS A 64 0.49 -5.32 -1.74
N VAL A 65 -0.56 -6.02 -2.20
CA VAL A 65 -1.15 -5.76 -3.53
C VAL A 65 -2.65 -5.48 -3.50
N TYR A 66 -3.22 -5.22 -2.32
CA TYR A 66 -4.57 -4.63 -2.22
C TYR A 66 -4.44 -3.12 -2.28
N VAL A 67 -4.77 -2.58 -3.46
CA VAL A 67 -4.63 -1.16 -3.79
C VAL A 67 -5.90 -0.36 -3.49
N ASP A 68 -6.90 -0.98 -2.87
CA ASP A 68 -8.04 -0.32 -2.19
C ASP A 68 -7.71 0.14 -0.77
N LEU A 69 -6.62 -0.36 -0.19
CA LEU A 69 -6.15 0.05 1.14
C LEU A 69 -5.57 1.45 1.14
N MET A 70 -5.56 2.09 2.31
CA MET A 70 -4.91 3.39 2.52
C MET A 70 -3.46 3.35 2.00
N GLN A 71 -2.97 4.44 1.43
CA GLN A 71 -1.62 4.49 0.86
C GLN A 71 -0.71 5.57 1.43
N GLY A 72 -1.29 6.53 2.15
CA GLY A 72 -0.58 7.45 3.03
C GLY A 72 -0.89 7.19 4.51
N ASP A 73 -0.54 8.17 5.33
CA ASP A 73 -0.89 8.17 6.75
C ASP A 73 -2.41 8.22 6.95
N ALA A 74 -2.92 7.47 7.93
CA ALA A 74 -4.37 7.36 8.17
C ALA A 74 -5.05 8.69 8.56
N ILE A 75 -4.30 9.76 8.86
CA ILE A 75 -4.89 11.08 9.14
C ILE A 75 -5.40 11.80 7.89
N ILE A 76 -4.93 11.38 6.70
CA ILE A 76 -5.24 12.01 5.41
C ILE A 76 -5.91 11.06 4.41
N GLU A 77 -6.20 9.82 4.83
CA GLU A 77 -6.88 8.82 4.00
C GLU A 77 -8.26 8.51 4.56
N PRO A 78 -9.24 8.12 3.71
CA PRO A 78 -10.47 7.51 4.19
C PRO A 78 -10.13 6.28 5.06
N PRO A 79 -10.75 6.12 6.24
CA PRO A 79 -10.39 5.03 7.13
C PRO A 79 -10.80 3.68 6.53
N VAL A 80 -9.79 2.87 6.22
CA VAL A 80 -9.91 1.47 5.82
C VAL A 80 -9.17 0.61 6.86
N TYR A 81 -9.41 -0.70 6.86
CA TYR A 81 -8.87 -1.64 7.85
C TYR A 81 -7.33 -1.76 7.85
N SER A 82 -6.61 -1.24 6.84
CA SER A 82 -5.15 -1.25 6.80
C SER A 82 -4.55 -0.24 5.81
N THR A 83 -3.22 -0.14 5.79
CA THR A 83 -2.42 0.69 4.89
C THR A 83 -1.43 -0.18 4.11
N VAL A 84 -1.37 0.02 2.80
CA VAL A 84 -0.33 -0.51 1.90
C VAL A 84 0.25 0.66 1.12
N THR A 85 1.44 1.08 1.53
CA THR A 85 2.15 2.21 0.90
C THR A 85 2.84 1.81 -0.40
N LEU A 86 3.38 2.76 -1.17
CA LEU A 86 4.08 2.46 -2.42
C LEU A 86 5.30 1.56 -2.20
N LYS A 87 6.12 1.87 -1.19
CA LYS A 87 7.29 1.07 -0.84
C LYS A 87 6.90 -0.32 -0.38
N LYS A 88 5.76 -0.45 0.33
CA LYS A 88 5.24 -1.75 0.73
C LYS A 88 4.80 -2.58 -0.48
N SER A 89 4.08 -2.01 -1.44
CA SER A 89 3.76 -2.70 -2.70
C SER A 89 5.01 -3.07 -3.50
N TYR A 90 6.03 -2.22 -3.49
CA TYR A 90 7.31 -2.51 -4.16
C TYR A 90 8.10 -3.65 -3.52
N GLN A 91 7.89 -3.93 -2.24
CA GLN A 91 8.48 -5.07 -1.55
C GLN A 91 7.78 -6.40 -1.87
N PHE A 92 6.73 -6.39 -2.69
CA PHE A 92 6.07 -7.61 -3.12
C PHE A 92 7.08 -8.55 -3.81
N GLU A 93 7.13 -9.78 -3.32
CA GLU A 93 7.86 -10.90 -3.90
C GLU A 93 6.83 -11.97 -4.32
N PRO A 94 6.57 -12.15 -5.62
CA PRO A 94 5.57 -13.09 -6.09
C PRO A 94 5.94 -14.55 -5.86
N VAL A 95 7.22 -14.90 -5.67
CA VAL A 95 7.64 -16.28 -5.40
C VAL A 95 8.09 -16.40 -3.94
N PRO A 96 7.23 -16.90 -3.03
CA PRO A 96 7.61 -17.08 -1.63
C PRO A 96 8.77 -18.06 -1.47
N GLU A 97 9.58 -17.84 -0.43
CA GLU A 97 10.68 -18.75 -0.08
C GLU A 97 10.17 -20.18 0.16
N GLY A 98 10.92 -21.17 -0.33
CA GLY A 98 10.60 -22.59 -0.15
C GLY A 98 9.45 -23.11 -1.02
N VAL A 99 9.02 -22.36 -2.04
CA VAL A 99 8.04 -22.81 -3.04
C VAL A 99 8.73 -23.10 -4.37
N ASP A 100 8.33 -24.18 -5.04
CA ASP A 100 8.72 -24.43 -6.43
C ASP A 100 8.04 -23.39 -7.33
N ALA A 101 8.86 -22.51 -7.91
CA ALA A 101 8.42 -21.38 -8.72
C ALA A 101 7.54 -21.78 -9.91
N LYS A 102 7.62 -23.03 -10.40
CA LYS A 102 6.81 -23.48 -11.54
C LYS A 102 5.30 -23.46 -11.27
N PHE A 103 4.91 -23.54 -10.00
CA PHE A 103 3.50 -23.48 -9.58
C PHE A 103 3.00 -22.04 -9.43
N ILE A 104 3.88 -21.06 -9.30
CA ILE A 104 3.51 -19.66 -9.22
C ILE A 104 3.35 -19.11 -10.65
N LYS A 105 2.11 -18.81 -11.05
CA LYS A 105 1.80 -18.28 -12.39
C LYS A 105 1.97 -16.77 -12.50
N GLY A 106 2.04 -16.08 -11.37
CA GLY A 106 2.23 -14.65 -11.29
C GLY A 106 1.54 -14.07 -10.06
N GLY A 107 1.21 -12.79 -10.14
CA GLY A 107 0.43 -12.10 -9.12
C GLY A 107 -0.46 -11.02 -9.73
N GLN A 108 -1.26 -10.39 -8.89
CA GLN A 108 -2.24 -9.40 -9.32
C GLN A 108 -2.46 -8.36 -8.22
N ALA A 109 -2.63 -7.09 -8.63
CA ALA A 109 -3.14 -6.04 -7.76
C ALA A 109 -4.67 -6.08 -7.74
N ASN A 110 -5.26 -6.05 -6.56
CA ASN A 110 -6.71 -6.07 -6.38
C ASN A 110 -7.19 -4.69 -5.97
N LEU A 111 -8.26 -4.21 -6.61
CA LEU A 111 -8.94 -2.99 -6.25
C LEU A 111 -10.40 -3.32 -5.93
N TRP A 112 -10.73 -3.35 -4.65
CA TRP A 112 -12.11 -3.38 -4.18
C TRP A 112 -12.69 -1.96 -4.15
N THR A 113 -13.99 -1.82 -4.40
CA THR A 113 -14.61 -0.52 -4.72
C THR A 113 -15.69 -0.09 -3.72
N GLU A 114 -15.73 -0.66 -2.51
CA GLU A 114 -16.74 -0.36 -1.49
C GLU A 114 -16.77 1.13 -1.11
N GLN A 115 -15.61 1.78 -1.12
CA GLN A 115 -15.44 3.21 -0.79
C GLN A 115 -14.94 4.04 -1.99
N ILE A 116 -15.03 3.51 -3.21
CA ILE A 116 -14.56 4.19 -4.43
C ILE A 116 -15.74 4.74 -5.20
N TYR A 117 -16.07 5.99 -4.93
CA TYR A 117 -17.29 6.63 -5.43
C TYR A 117 -17.17 7.26 -6.84
N ASN A 118 -15.95 7.41 -7.37
CA ASN A 118 -15.76 8.01 -8.69
C ASN A 118 -14.42 7.61 -9.32
N MET A 119 -14.29 7.88 -10.63
CA MET A 119 -13.11 7.53 -11.41
C MET A 119 -11.82 8.25 -10.96
N ARG A 120 -11.90 9.46 -10.40
CA ARG A 120 -10.70 10.14 -9.89
C ARG A 120 -10.18 9.46 -8.62
N HIS A 121 -11.07 8.98 -7.76
CA HIS A 121 -10.70 8.19 -6.59
C HIS A 121 -10.14 6.83 -7.02
N LEU A 122 -10.74 6.17 -8.01
CA LEU A 122 -10.19 4.92 -8.58
C LEU A 122 -8.75 5.10 -9.08
N GLN A 123 -8.51 6.15 -9.88
CA GLN A 123 -7.17 6.47 -10.39
C GLN A 123 -6.18 6.79 -9.26
N TYR A 124 -6.61 7.55 -8.25
CA TYR A 124 -5.83 7.83 -7.04
C TYR A 124 -5.43 6.54 -6.33
N MET A 125 -6.34 5.58 -6.17
CA MET A 125 -6.07 4.32 -5.47
C MET A 125 -5.16 3.37 -6.25
N LEU A 126 -5.28 3.35 -7.58
CA LEU A 126 -4.43 2.54 -8.47
C LEU A 126 -2.98 3.04 -8.53
N TRP A 127 -2.78 4.35 -8.72
CA TRP A 127 -1.48 4.92 -9.06
C TRP A 127 -0.84 5.66 -7.88
N PRO A 128 0.46 5.43 -7.58
CA PRO A 128 1.44 4.67 -8.36
C PRO A 128 1.64 3.20 -7.97
N ARG A 129 0.89 2.67 -6.98
CA ARG A 129 1.15 1.33 -6.41
C ARG A 129 1.12 0.19 -7.43
N THR A 130 0.25 0.28 -8.42
CA THR A 130 0.21 -0.72 -9.50
C THR A 130 1.49 -0.74 -10.35
N PHE A 131 2.25 0.36 -10.48
CA PHE A 131 3.59 0.32 -11.08
C PHE A 131 4.55 -0.55 -10.26
N ALA A 132 4.47 -0.50 -8.94
CA ALA A 132 5.30 -1.31 -8.06
C ALA A 132 4.97 -2.81 -8.16
N VAL A 133 3.68 -3.13 -8.33
CA VAL A 133 3.23 -4.50 -8.61
C VAL A 133 3.73 -4.94 -9.99
N SER A 134 3.60 -4.13 -11.03
CA SER A 134 4.12 -4.42 -12.37
C SER A 134 5.63 -4.67 -12.38
N GLU A 135 6.42 -3.83 -11.69
CA GLU A 135 7.86 -4.03 -11.54
C GLU A 135 8.17 -5.38 -10.89
N SER A 136 7.44 -5.74 -9.83
CA SER A 136 7.64 -7.00 -9.11
C SER A 136 7.26 -8.24 -9.93
N LEU A 137 6.36 -8.10 -10.90
CA LEU A 137 5.90 -9.19 -11.76
C LEU A 137 6.68 -9.32 -13.06
N TRP A 138 7.33 -8.25 -13.51
CA TRP A 138 8.01 -8.20 -14.80
C TRP A 138 9.54 -8.21 -14.69
N SER A 139 10.08 -7.42 -13.77
CA SER A 139 11.53 -7.20 -13.69
C SER A 139 12.22 -8.29 -12.87
N PRO A 140 13.44 -8.70 -13.25
CA PRO A 140 14.22 -9.62 -12.43
C PRO A 140 14.46 -9.06 -11.03
N ALA A 141 14.22 -9.86 -9.98
CA ALA A 141 14.33 -9.41 -8.59
C ALA A 141 15.67 -8.73 -8.25
N LYS A 142 16.78 -9.22 -8.82
CA LYS A 142 18.13 -8.66 -8.64
C LYS A 142 18.31 -7.25 -9.23
N GLN A 143 17.43 -6.82 -10.13
CA GLN A 143 17.47 -5.51 -10.77
C GLN A 143 16.55 -4.48 -10.09
N LYS A 144 15.74 -4.91 -9.11
CA LYS A 144 14.88 -4.00 -8.35
C LYS A 144 15.75 -3.03 -7.56
N ASN A 145 15.63 -1.74 -7.89
CA ASN A 145 16.30 -0.63 -7.24
C ASN A 145 15.26 0.45 -6.87
N TRP A 146 15.07 0.69 -5.57
CA TRP A 146 14.04 1.62 -5.08
C TRP A 146 14.24 3.07 -5.53
N PRO A 147 15.41 3.71 -5.36
CA PRO A 147 15.64 5.07 -5.89
C PRO A 147 15.38 5.19 -7.40
N GLY A 148 15.85 4.22 -8.19
CA GLY A 148 15.62 4.19 -9.64
C GLY A 148 14.15 4.01 -10.01
N PHE A 149 13.41 3.18 -9.25
CA PHE A 149 11.97 3.03 -9.41
C PHE A 149 11.23 4.34 -9.11
N VAL A 150 11.56 5.01 -8.01
CA VAL A 150 10.97 6.31 -7.63
C VAL A 150 11.17 7.35 -8.73
N SER A 151 12.37 7.44 -9.30
CA SER A 151 12.65 8.37 -10.41
C SER A 151 11.82 8.05 -11.67
N ARG A 152 11.58 6.77 -11.98
CA ARG A 152 10.69 6.39 -13.09
C ARG A 152 9.23 6.72 -12.80
N VAL A 153 8.76 6.49 -11.57
CA VAL A 153 7.41 6.88 -11.13
C VAL A 153 7.20 8.38 -11.29
N GLU A 154 8.19 9.19 -10.89
CA GLU A 154 8.19 10.64 -11.10
C GLU A 154 8.04 11.03 -12.57
N GLY A 155 8.79 10.38 -13.47
CA GLY A 155 8.62 10.57 -14.91
C GLY A 155 7.24 10.16 -15.44
N HIS A 156 6.57 9.20 -14.79
CA HIS A 156 5.19 8.85 -15.13
C HIS A 156 4.18 9.88 -14.63
N PHE A 157 4.42 10.54 -13.49
CA PHE A 157 3.55 11.61 -13.00
C PHE A 157 3.46 12.78 -13.98
N GLU A 158 4.58 13.17 -14.61
CA GLU A 158 4.56 14.21 -15.66
C GLU A 158 3.64 13.82 -16.84
N ARG A 159 3.64 12.54 -17.24
CA ARG A 159 2.75 12.04 -18.29
C ARG A 159 1.30 12.00 -17.84
N PHE A 160 1.05 11.66 -16.58
CA PHE A 160 -0.28 11.64 -16.00
C PHE A 160 -0.88 13.04 -15.87
N ASP A 161 -0.08 14.04 -15.53
CA ASP A 161 -0.48 15.44 -15.52
C ASP A 161 -0.92 15.90 -16.93
N GLN A 162 -0.13 15.58 -17.96
CA GLN A 162 -0.49 15.88 -19.36
C GLN A 162 -1.78 15.16 -19.80
N ALA A 163 -1.98 13.92 -19.35
CA ALA A 163 -3.15 13.12 -19.66
C ALA A 163 -4.38 13.44 -18.76
N GLY A 164 -4.24 14.31 -17.76
CA GLY A 164 -5.29 14.58 -16.76
C GLY A 164 -5.64 13.39 -15.86
N THR A 165 -4.80 12.35 -15.81
CA THR A 165 -4.98 11.15 -14.99
C THR A 165 -4.60 11.43 -13.54
N LYS A 166 -5.51 11.17 -12.60
CA LYS A 166 -5.22 11.34 -11.17
C LYS A 166 -4.23 10.27 -10.69
N TYR A 167 -3.39 10.65 -9.73
CA TYR A 167 -2.54 9.72 -8.96
C TYR A 167 -2.44 10.20 -7.51
N ALA A 168 -1.97 9.32 -6.63
CA ALA A 168 -1.70 9.65 -5.25
C ALA A 168 -0.28 10.21 -5.08
N PRO A 169 -0.10 11.35 -4.40
CA PRO A 169 1.22 11.87 -4.07
C PRO A 169 1.74 11.33 -2.72
N SER A 170 1.11 10.29 -2.16
CA SER A 170 1.33 9.83 -0.78
C SER A 170 2.74 9.37 -0.47
N MET A 171 3.51 8.95 -1.49
CA MET A 171 4.93 8.62 -1.34
C MET A 171 5.79 9.80 -0.84
N TYR A 172 5.32 11.04 -1.03
CA TYR A 172 5.99 12.27 -0.57
C TYR A 172 5.49 12.77 0.78
N GLU A 173 4.48 12.12 1.37
CA GLU A 173 3.84 12.60 2.59
C GLU A 173 4.54 11.99 3.82
N PRO A 174 4.62 12.73 4.94
CA PRO A 174 5.21 12.21 6.16
C PRO A 174 4.37 11.08 6.76
N ILE A 175 5.05 10.06 7.24
CA ILE A 175 4.51 9.05 8.16
C ILE A 175 4.88 9.51 9.57
N PHE A 176 3.86 9.70 10.40
CA PHE A 176 4.02 10.27 11.74
C PHE A 176 4.16 9.18 12.80
N LYS A 177 5.12 9.36 13.70
CA LYS A 177 5.22 8.61 14.95
C LYS A 177 5.14 9.57 16.12
N ALA A 178 4.25 9.28 17.06
CA ALA A 178 4.06 10.06 18.28
C ALA A 178 4.66 9.34 19.48
N SER A 179 5.32 10.07 20.35
CA SER A 179 5.90 9.57 21.59
C SER A 179 5.85 10.64 22.69
N ARG A 180 6.32 10.31 23.90
CA ARG A 180 6.58 11.29 24.95
C ARG A 180 8.07 11.30 25.28
N ASP A 181 8.63 12.49 25.47
CA ASP A 181 9.99 12.64 25.96
C ASP A 181 10.10 12.32 27.47
N ASN A 182 11.31 12.40 28.03
CA ASN A 182 11.57 12.16 29.46
C ASN A 182 10.82 13.14 30.38
N GLY A 183 10.41 14.31 29.88
CA GLY A 183 9.60 15.29 30.59
C GLY A 183 8.10 15.12 30.40
N GLY A 184 7.66 14.06 29.73
CA GLY A 184 6.25 13.78 29.44
C GLY A 184 5.64 14.63 28.31
N LYS A 185 6.43 15.46 27.63
CA LYS A 185 5.94 16.30 26.52
C LYS A 185 5.72 15.45 25.29
N LEU A 186 4.67 15.78 24.54
CA LEU A 186 4.36 15.12 23.27
C LEU A 186 5.44 15.46 22.25
N VAL A 187 6.00 14.43 21.62
CA VAL A 187 6.99 14.54 20.55
C VAL A 187 6.47 13.84 19.31
N VAL A 188 6.72 14.44 18.15
CA VAL A 188 6.37 13.87 16.86
C VAL A 188 7.60 13.73 15.98
N GLU A 189 7.73 12.55 15.37
CA GLU A 189 8.77 12.20 14.41
C GLU A 189 8.13 12.04 13.03
N PHE A 190 8.78 12.57 12.00
CA PHE A 190 8.36 12.43 10.60
C PHE A 190 9.33 11.49 9.87
N THR A 191 8.78 10.58 9.08
CA THR A 191 9.56 9.72 8.17
C THR A 191 8.95 9.76 6.78
N SER A 192 9.73 9.42 5.75
CA SER A 192 9.26 9.37 4.37
C SER A 192 9.55 8.01 3.73
N GLU A 193 8.75 7.63 2.74
CA GLU A 193 9.04 6.46 1.91
C GLU A 193 10.24 6.69 0.98
N VAL A 194 10.42 7.95 0.55
CA VAL A 194 11.41 8.38 -0.43
C VAL A 194 12.38 9.41 0.15
N GLU A 195 13.63 9.30 -0.24
CA GLU A 195 14.70 10.19 0.23
C GLU A 195 14.62 11.56 -0.45
N GLY A 196 15.12 12.63 0.21
CA GLY A 196 15.16 13.97 -0.38
C GLY A 196 13.83 14.72 -0.37
N VAL A 197 12.92 14.36 0.55
CA VAL A 197 11.71 15.13 0.85
C VAL A 197 11.95 15.98 2.09
N ASP A 198 11.73 17.27 1.93
CA ASP A 198 11.78 18.26 2.98
C ASP A 198 10.38 18.47 3.54
N PHE A 199 10.23 18.35 4.86
CA PHE A 199 8.96 18.63 5.52
C PHE A 199 9.04 19.97 6.24
N HIS A 200 8.14 20.88 5.90
CA HIS A 200 7.99 22.16 6.58
C HIS A 200 6.71 22.13 7.42
N TYR A 201 6.76 22.68 8.64
CA TYR A 201 5.66 22.53 9.59
C TYR A 201 5.32 23.80 10.36
N SER A 202 4.10 23.83 10.90
CA SER A 202 3.63 24.87 11.80
C SER A 202 2.69 24.31 12.87
N PHE A 203 2.58 25.00 14.00
CA PHE A 203 1.65 24.69 15.10
C PHE A 203 0.64 25.81 15.38
N ASP A 204 0.75 26.92 14.65
CA ASP A 204 -0.05 28.15 14.80
C ASP A 204 -1.24 28.21 13.83
N ASN A 205 -1.54 27.10 13.15
CA ASN A 205 -2.53 26.97 12.07
C ASN A 205 -2.20 27.65 10.75
N SER A 206 -1.03 28.28 10.58
CA SER A 206 -0.61 28.80 9.28
C SER A 206 -0.36 27.67 8.28
N PHE A 207 -0.45 27.92 6.98
CA PHE A 207 -0.10 26.93 5.96
C PHE A 207 1.41 27.01 5.69
N PRO A 208 2.23 26.02 6.10
CA PRO A 208 3.66 26.10 5.95
C PRO A 208 4.06 26.08 4.47
N ASP A 209 4.93 27.01 4.09
CA ASP A 209 5.64 27.00 2.81
C ASP A 209 7.10 26.57 3.01
N GLN A 210 7.91 26.64 1.95
CA GLN A 210 9.33 26.24 1.98
C GLN A 210 10.23 27.13 2.88
N TYR A 211 9.72 28.22 3.45
CA TYR A 211 10.46 29.11 4.33
C TYR A 211 10.12 28.92 5.82
N TYR A 212 9.13 28.06 6.12
CA TYR A 212 8.81 27.64 7.49
C TYR A 212 9.90 26.74 8.09
N PRO A 213 9.89 26.48 9.40
CA PRO A 213 10.79 25.52 10.03
C PRO A 213 10.80 24.18 9.28
N LYS A 214 11.99 23.79 8.82
CA LYS A 214 12.23 22.50 8.19
C LYS A 214 12.45 21.44 9.27
N TYR A 215 11.76 20.31 9.15
CA TYR A 215 11.99 19.15 10.00
C TYR A 215 13.39 18.57 9.77
N GLY A 216 14.12 18.35 10.85
CA GLY A 216 15.41 17.65 10.84
C GLY A 216 15.66 16.76 12.06
N ALA A 217 14.81 16.84 13.08
CA ALA A 217 14.88 16.07 14.31
C ALA A 217 13.47 15.98 14.93
N PRO A 218 13.23 15.04 15.86
CA PRO A 218 11.94 14.93 16.57
C PRO A 218 11.49 16.29 17.13
N VAL A 219 10.22 16.64 16.91
CA VAL A 219 9.67 17.96 17.24
C VAL A 219 8.81 17.85 18.49
N THR A 220 9.14 18.63 19.52
CA THR A 220 8.27 18.79 20.69
C THR A 220 7.06 19.63 20.34
N VAL A 221 5.86 19.09 20.57
CA VAL A 221 4.60 19.79 20.33
C VAL A 221 4.39 20.87 21.40
N PRO A 222 4.15 22.13 21.04
CA PRO A 222 3.82 23.18 22.00
C PRO A 222 2.56 22.85 22.80
N LYS A 223 2.56 23.21 24.09
CA LYS A 223 1.47 22.84 25.03
C LYS A 223 0.07 23.28 24.54
N ASP A 224 -0.01 24.45 23.92
CA ASP A 224 -1.27 25.07 23.50
C ASP A 224 -1.57 24.86 21.99
N ALA A 225 -0.77 24.02 21.30
CA ALA A 225 -0.99 23.74 19.89
C ALA A 225 -2.25 22.89 19.68
N SER A 226 -3.15 23.36 18.80
CA SER A 226 -4.36 22.61 18.43
C SER A 226 -4.14 21.69 17.23
N ASN A 227 -3.32 22.12 16.28
CA ASN A 227 -3.02 21.38 15.06
C ASN A 227 -1.52 21.44 14.75
N LEU A 228 -1.01 20.34 14.19
CA LEU A 228 0.23 20.32 13.43
C LEU A 228 -0.15 20.41 11.95
N ARG A 229 0.40 21.37 11.22
CA ARG A 229 0.32 21.39 9.75
C ARG A 229 1.67 21.05 9.15
N VAL A 230 1.66 20.27 8.07
CA VAL A 230 2.88 19.88 7.35
C VAL A 230 2.69 20.03 5.84
N ALA A 231 3.69 20.56 5.17
CA ALA A 231 3.81 20.58 3.72
C ALA A 231 5.12 19.90 3.31
N SER A 232 5.05 19.08 2.27
CA SER A 232 6.21 18.39 1.71
C SER A 232 6.77 19.14 0.50
N TYR A 233 8.09 19.22 0.41
CA TYR A 233 8.81 19.81 -0.71
C TYR A 233 9.90 18.85 -1.20
N ARG A 234 10.11 18.82 -2.51
CA ARG A 234 11.17 18.03 -3.14
C ARG A 234 11.74 18.85 -4.29
N ASN A 235 13.05 19.05 -4.31
CA ASN A 235 13.73 19.90 -5.30
C ASN A 235 13.12 21.32 -5.40
N GLY A 236 12.76 21.92 -4.25
CA GLY A 236 12.14 23.25 -4.18
C GLY A 236 10.70 23.34 -4.69
N LYS A 237 10.09 22.22 -5.09
CA LYS A 237 8.68 22.16 -5.52
C LYS A 237 7.83 21.53 -4.44
N LYS A 238 6.65 22.11 -4.20
CA LYS A 238 5.65 21.51 -3.31
C LYS A 238 5.19 20.17 -3.90
N VAL A 239 5.21 19.14 -3.08
CA VAL A 239 4.77 17.78 -3.40
C VAL A 239 3.84 17.30 -2.28
N GLY A 240 3.05 16.24 -2.52
CA GLY A 240 2.11 15.77 -1.50
C GLY A 240 0.92 16.73 -1.32
N ARG A 241 0.05 16.36 -0.38
CA ARG A 241 -1.05 17.19 0.10
C ARG A 241 -0.62 18.02 1.30
N ASP A 242 -1.32 19.12 1.56
CA ASP A 242 -1.24 19.80 2.84
C ASP A 242 -1.87 18.95 3.93
N ILE A 243 -1.10 18.68 4.99
CA ILE A 243 -1.55 17.87 6.10
C ILE A 243 -2.02 18.78 7.22
N LEU A 244 -3.18 18.48 7.77
CA LEU A 244 -3.66 18.98 9.05
C LEU A 244 -3.80 17.79 9.98
N PHE A 245 -2.98 17.76 11.02
CA PHE A 245 -3.00 16.73 12.03
C PHE A 245 -3.44 17.35 13.37
N PRO A 246 -4.70 17.14 13.79
CA PRO A 246 -5.15 17.59 15.10
C PRO A 246 -4.30 16.96 16.21
N ILE A 247 -3.81 17.76 17.15
CA ILE A 247 -2.96 17.27 18.24
C ILE A 247 -3.69 16.23 19.09
N ALA A 248 -5.00 16.36 19.27
CA ALA A 248 -5.83 15.36 19.95
C ALA A 248 -5.82 13.97 19.26
N GLN A 249 -5.65 13.92 17.94
CA GLN A 249 -5.49 12.65 17.21
C GLN A 249 -4.05 12.13 17.31
N LEU A 250 -3.06 13.04 17.33
CA LEU A 250 -1.66 12.69 17.51
C LEU A 250 -1.41 12.06 18.90
N GLU A 251 -2.05 12.60 19.95
CA GLU A 251 -1.99 12.04 21.30
C GLU A 251 -2.48 10.59 21.38
N LYS A 252 -3.53 10.24 20.62
CA LYS A 252 -4.04 8.85 20.56
C LYS A 252 -3.04 7.87 19.95
N ARG A 253 -2.03 8.36 19.22
CA ARG A 253 -0.97 7.53 18.61
C ARG A 253 0.22 7.28 19.52
N VAL A 254 0.29 7.92 20.68
CA VAL A 254 1.34 7.62 21.66
C VAL A 254 1.12 6.19 22.15
N VAL A 255 2.02 5.29 21.78
CA VAL A 255 1.99 3.89 22.22
C VAL A 255 2.06 3.89 23.75
N LYS A 256 1.02 3.39 24.41
CA LYS A 256 1.09 3.11 25.85
C LYS A 256 2.08 1.96 26.02
N LYS A 257 3.20 2.25 26.69
CA LYS A 257 4.12 1.20 27.15
C LYS A 257 3.41 0.28 28.13
#